data_AF-A0A9P2T9S3-F1
#
_entry.id   AF-A0A9P2T9S3-F1
#
_cell.length_a   1.000
_cell.length_b   1.000
_cell.length_c   1.000
_cell.angle_alpha   90.00
_cell.angle_beta   90.00
_cell.angle_gamma   90.00
#
_symmetry.space_group_name_H-M   'P 1'
#
loop_
_entity.id
_entity.type
_entity.pdbx_description
1 polymer ?
#
loop_
_entity_poly.entity_id
_entity_poly.type
_entity_poly.pdbx_seq_one_letter_code
_entity_poly.pdbx_strand_id
1 'polypeptide(L)'
;MSIGPREILILLVIALLLFGAKRLPELARSLGRSARILRAEAKGLSEEDTTSQQTADQTHQAEARTEQPGTQQQSGSYPQLPPGQRIVDNSGERIQRPYGT
;
A
#
# COMPACT_ATOMS: atom_id res chain seq x y z
N MET A 1 14.01 -40.86 13.21
CA MET A 1 12.79 -40.57 12.43
C MET A 1 13.04 -39.27 11.68
N SER A 2 13.32 -39.37 10.38
CA SER A 2 13.64 -38.21 9.56
C SER A 2 12.34 -37.64 9.03
N ILE A 3 12.07 -36.36 9.31
CA ILE A 3 10.99 -35.64 8.63
C ILE A 3 11.33 -35.64 7.14
N GLY A 4 10.58 -36.46 6.41
CA GLY A 4 10.72 -36.59 4.97
C GLY A 4 9.88 -35.55 4.23
N PRO A 5 10.12 -35.38 2.91
CA PRO A 5 9.31 -34.51 2.06
C PRO A 5 7.81 -34.82 2.17
N ARG A 6 7.45 -36.09 2.38
CA ARG A 6 6.07 -36.54 2.58
C ARG A 6 5.42 -35.92 3.83
N GLU A 7 6.12 -35.93 4.97
CA GLU A 7 5.61 -35.36 6.22
C GLU A 7 5.36 -33.86 6.09
N ILE A 8 6.30 -33.15 5.45
CA ILE A 8 6.19 -31.71 5.19
C ILE A 8 4.98 -31.42 4.31
N LEU A 9 4.73 -32.24 3.29
CA LEU A 9 3.59 -32.09 2.39
C LEU A 9 2.25 -32.25 3.14
N ILE A 10 2.16 -33.23 4.06
CA ILE A 10 0.97 -33.44 4.90
C ILE A 10 0.74 -32.22 5.82
N LEU A 11 1.79 -31.71 6.48
CA LEU A 11 1.68 -30.52 7.32
C LEU A 11 1.26 -29.29 6.53
N LEU A 12 1.80 -29.12 5.31
CA LEU A 12 1.41 -28.03 4.41
C LEU A 12 -0.07 -28.10 4.06
N VAL A 13 -0.59 -29.30 3.75
CA VAL A 13 -2.02 -29.50 3.47
C VAL A 13 -2.87 -29.13 4.69
N ILE A 14 -2.48 -29.56 5.90
CA ILE A 14 -3.21 -29.20 7.12
C ILE A 14 -3.19 -27.68 7.34
N ALA A 15 -2.03 -27.03 7.18
CA ALA A 15 -1.92 -25.57 7.30
C ALA A 15 -2.78 -24.86 6.25
N LEU A 16 -2.83 -25.35 5.00
CA LEU A 16 -3.68 -24.82 3.95
C LEU A 16 -5.18 -24.99 4.24
N LEU A 17 -5.59 -26.06 4.94
CA LEU A 17 -6.98 -26.23 5.36
C LEU A 17 -7.37 -25.28 6.49
N LEU A 18 -6.47 -25.05 7.46
CA LEU A 18 -6.71 -24.15 8.59
C LEU A 18 -6.68 -22.68 8.20
N PHE A 19 -5.65 -22.27 7.46
CA PHE A 19 -5.43 -20.88 7.08
C PHE A 19 -6.05 -20.55 5.72
N GLY A 20 -6.18 -21.51 4.81
CA GLY A 20 -6.66 -21.29 3.44
C GLY A 20 -5.52 -21.03 2.43
N ALA A 21 -5.74 -21.49 1.19
CA ALA A 21 -4.74 -21.40 0.11
C ALA A 21 -4.31 -19.96 -0.26
N LYS A 22 -5.16 -18.95 -0.01
CA LYS A 22 -4.83 -17.55 -0.28
C LYS A 22 -4.08 -16.86 0.86
N ARG A 23 -4.21 -17.34 2.11
CA ARG A 23 -3.68 -16.66 3.30
C ARG A 23 -2.20 -16.93 3.53
N LEU A 24 -1.73 -18.16 3.32
CA LEU A 24 -0.29 -18.47 3.38
C LEU A 24 0.58 -17.60 2.45
N PRO A 25 0.29 -17.48 1.14
CA PRO A 25 1.11 -16.65 0.25
C PRO A 25 0.96 -15.16 0.53
N GLU A 26 -0.17 -14.72 1.06
CA GLU A 26 -0.41 -13.33 1.48
C GLU A 26 0.43 -12.96 2.71
N LEU A 27 0.44 -13.81 3.74
CA LEU A 27 1.28 -13.66 4.93
C LEU A 27 2.77 -13.74 4.58
N ALA A 28 3.16 -14.69 3.73
CA ALA A 28 4.54 -14.79 3.26
C ALA A 28 5.00 -13.54 2.49
N ARG A 29 4.12 -12.96 1.66
CA ARG A 29 4.40 -11.70 0.94
C ARG A 29 4.55 -10.51 1.87
N SER A 30 3.67 -10.36 2.87
CA SER A 30 3.76 -9.22 3.81
C SER A 30 4.98 -9.35 4.73
N LEU A 31 5.23 -10.54 5.29
CA LEU A 31 6.41 -10.84 6.09
C LEU A 31 7.71 -10.69 5.27
N GLY A 32 7.70 -11.09 4.00
CA GLY A 32 8.84 -10.96 3.10
C GLY A 32 9.21 -9.51 2.81
N ARG A 33 8.21 -8.61 2.64
CA ARG A 33 8.46 -7.16 2.48
C ARG A 33 9.12 -6.57 3.72
N SER A 34 8.57 -6.83 4.91
CA SER A 34 9.15 -6.35 6.17
C SER A 34 10.53 -6.93 6.42
N ALA A 35 10.71 -8.25 6.21
CA ALA A 35 12.00 -8.90 6.36
C ALA A 35 13.05 -8.40 5.36
N ARG A 36 12.66 -8.00 4.14
CA ARG A 36 13.58 -7.44 3.14
C ARG A 36 14.12 -6.08 3.59
N ILE A 37 13.26 -5.22 4.13
CA ILE A 37 13.65 -3.90 4.65
C ILE A 37 14.60 -4.08 5.84
N LEU A 38 14.22 -4.92 6.81
CA LEU A 38 15.05 -5.23 7.97
C LEU A 38 16.40 -5.83 7.57
N ARG A 39 16.42 -6.72 6.57
CA ARG A 39 17.66 -7.29 6.04
C ARG A 39 18.50 -6.24 5.32
N ALA A 40 17.90 -5.32 4.56
CA ALA A 40 18.63 -4.27 3.86
C ALA A 40 19.28 -3.27 4.82
N GLU A 41 18.56 -2.88 5.88
CA GLU A 41 19.11 -2.04 6.95
C GLU A 41 20.20 -2.78 7.73
N ALA A 42 19.96 -4.04 8.13
CA ALA A 42 20.95 -4.87 8.79
C ALA A 42 22.20 -5.13 7.94
N LYS A 43 22.05 -5.24 6.60
CA LYS A 43 23.18 -5.34 5.67
C LYS A 43 23.90 -4.01 5.54
N GLY A 44 23.20 -2.87 5.46
CA GLY A 44 23.82 -1.54 5.41
C GLY A 44 24.71 -1.24 6.63
N LEU A 45 24.30 -1.68 7.82
CA LEU A 45 25.11 -1.67 9.04
C LEU A 45 26.35 -2.57 8.97
N SER A 46 26.34 -3.59 8.09
CA SER A 46 27.44 -4.53 7.88
C SER A 46 28.29 -4.20 6.64
N GLU A 47 27.78 -3.38 5.72
CA GLU A 47 28.36 -3.02 4.40
C GLU A 47 28.87 -1.58 4.35
N GLU A 48 28.94 -0.86 5.47
CA GLU A 48 29.48 0.52 5.56
C GLU A 48 30.97 0.63 5.14
N ASP A 49 31.61 -0.48 4.77
CA ASP A 49 32.93 -0.50 4.12
C ASP A 49 32.91 -0.54 2.57
N THR A 50 31.81 -0.89 1.87
CA THR A 50 31.83 -0.94 0.39
C THR A 50 30.48 -0.61 -0.29
N THR A 51 30.34 0.65 -0.70
CA THR A 51 29.51 1.13 -1.84
C THR A 51 28.00 0.80 -1.83
N SER A 52 27.22 1.85 -1.57
CA SER A 52 25.81 2.03 -1.91
C SER A 52 25.41 1.42 -3.25
N GLN A 53 24.39 0.54 -3.26
CA GLN A 53 23.56 0.34 -4.45
C GLN A 53 22.12 -0.07 -4.09
N GLN A 54 21.22 0.89 -4.33
CA GLN A 54 20.08 0.76 -5.25
C GLN A 54 19.34 -0.59 -5.22
N THR A 55 18.10 -0.59 -4.69
CA THR A 55 16.88 -1.11 -5.35
C THR A 55 15.73 -1.02 -4.35
N ALA A 56 15.17 0.18 -4.19
CA ALA A 56 13.88 0.40 -3.53
C ALA A 56 12.72 0.39 -4.54
N ASP A 57 12.84 -0.38 -5.62
CA ASP A 57 11.85 -0.41 -6.68
C ASP A 57 11.06 -1.74 -6.68
N GLN A 58 9.76 -1.60 -6.93
CA GLN A 58 8.78 -2.66 -7.20
C GLN A 58 8.31 -3.53 -6.02
N THR A 59 7.40 -2.99 -5.20
CA THR A 59 6.30 -3.85 -4.66
C THR A 59 4.92 -3.16 -4.63
N HIS A 60 4.80 -1.92 -5.15
CA HIS A 60 3.50 -1.28 -5.40
C HIS A 60 3.01 -1.63 -6.82
N GLN A 61 2.84 -2.92 -7.13
CA GLN A 61 2.19 -3.32 -8.38
C GLN A 61 1.43 -4.63 -8.19
N ALA A 62 0.41 -4.61 -7.32
CA ALA A 62 -0.60 -5.67 -7.29
C ALA A 62 -1.99 -5.22 -6.78
N GLU A 63 -2.21 -3.94 -6.47
CA GLU A 63 -3.53 -3.46 -6.01
C GLU A 63 -4.11 -2.27 -6.82
N ALA A 64 -3.56 -1.99 -8.00
CA ALA A 64 -4.10 -0.97 -8.91
C ALA A 64 -4.36 -1.52 -10.32
N ARG A 65 -5.15 -2.59 -10.41
CA ARG A 65 -5.78 -2.95 -11.68
C ARG A 65 -7.24 -3.37 -11.49
N THR A 66 -8.04 -2.43 -11.02
CA THR A 66 -9.36 -2.17 -11.59
C THR A 66 -9.51 -0.65 -11.48
N GLU A 67 -9.65 0.01 -12.64
CA GLU A 67 -9.92 1.45 -12.86
C GLU A 67 -8.72 2.43 -12.92
N GLN A 68 -8.22 2.62 -14.14
CA GLN A 68 -7.66 3.89 -14.66
C GLN A 68 -8.81 4.69 -15.32
N PRO A 69 -8.68 6.01 -15.64
CA PRO A 69 -7.74 7.04 -15.19
C PRO A 69 -8.41 8.40 -14.86
N GLY A 70 -7.84 9.22 -13.98
CA GLY A 70 -8.31 10.60 -13.77
C GLY A 70 -7.49 11.36 -12.73
N THR A 71 -6.65 12.27 -13.23
CA THR A 71 -5.89 13.35 -12.58
C THR A 71 -6.13 13.56 -11.07
N GLN A 72 -5.18 13.15 -10.23
CA GLN A 72 -5.12 13.60 -8.84
C GLN A 72 -4.24 14.84 -8.73
N GLN A 73 -4.88 16.01 -8.74
CA GLN A 73 -4.41 17.23 -8.08
C GLN A 73 -5.43 17.67 -7.03
N GLN A 74 -4.88 17.99 -5.86
CA GLN A 74 -5.36 18.94 -4.85
C GLN A 74 -6.41 18.52 -3.82
N SER A 75 -5.88 18.27 -2.61
CA SER A 75 -6.16 18.97 -1.36
C SER A 75 -7.58 19.52 -1.11
N GLY A 76 -8.17 19.07 -0.01
CA GLY A 76 -9.24 19.78 0.70
C GLY A 76 -10.62 19.40 0.20
N SER A 77 -11.12 18.27 0.68
CA SER A 77 -12.49 17.80 0.47
C SER A 77 -13.50 18.76 1.10
N TYR A 78 -13.86 19.81 0.38
CA TYR A 78 -15.11 20.52 0.58
C TYR A 78 -16.20 19.80 -0.23
N PRO A 79 -17.38 19.56 0.34
CA PRO A 79 -18.51 19.06 -0.43
C PRO A 79 -18.83 20.04 -1.56
N GLN A 80 -18.82 19.56 -2.80
CA GLN A 80 -19.25 20.33 -3.97
C GLN A 80 -20.73 20.70 -3.79
N LEU A 81 -21.02 22.00 -3.72
CA LEU A 81 -22.39 22.48 -3.53
C LEU A 81 -23.24 22.19 -4.78
N PRO A 82 -24.53 21.85 -4.62
CA PRO A 82 -25.48 21.70 -5.71
C PRO A 82 -25.52 22.96 -6.61
N PRO A 83 -25.67 22.79 -7.94
CA PRO A 83 -25.75 23.92 -8.87
C PRO A 83 -26.93 24.84 -8.49
N GLY A 84 -26.64 26.13 -8.33
CA GLY A 84 -27.63 27.15 -7.97
C GLY A 84 -27.56 27.67 -6.53
N GLN A 85 -26.74 27.05 -5.66
CA GLN A 85 -26.56 27.52 -4.28
C GLN A 85 -25.47 28.60 -4.22
N ARG A 86 -25.85 29.83 -3.83
CA ARG A 86 -24.91 30.96 -3.66
C ARG A 86 -24.56 31.12 -2.18
N ILE A 87 -23.29 31.33 -1.88
CA ILE A 87 -22.83 31.58 -0.51
C ILE A 87 -23.25 32.99 -0.11
N VAL A 88 -23.98 33.11 1.00
CA VAL A 88 -24.43 34.38 1.59
C VAL A 88 -23.79 34.47 2.97
N ASP A 89 -23.23 35.63 3.32
CA ASP A 89 -22.69 35.85 4.66
C ASP A 89 -23.80 36.11 5.71
N ASN A 90 -23.40 36.23 6.97
CA ASN A 90 -24.32 36.52 8.07
C ASN A 90 -24.98 37.92 7.97
N SER A 91 -24.43 38.80 7.12
CA SER A 91 -24.96 40.12 6.76
C SER A 91 -25.94 40.10 5.57
N GLY A 92 -26.14 38.94 4.92
CA GLY A 92 -27.07 38.80 3.79
C GLY A 92 -26.49 39.22 2.43
N GLU A 93 -25.19 39.50 2.35
CA GLU A 93 -24.53 39.93 1.12
C GLU A 93 -24.04 38.75 0.28
N ARG A 94 -24.16 38.89 -1.05
CA ARG A 94 -23.77 37.87 -2.02
C ARG A 94 -22.27 38.00 -2.30
N ILE A 95 -21.46 37.15 -1.69
CA ILE A 95 -20.01 37.24 -1.87
C ILE A 95 -19.59 36.41 -3.10
N GLN A 96 -19.12 37.09 -4.14
CA GLN A 96 -18.49 36.46 -5.31
C GLN A 96 -16.98 36.29 -5.01
N ARG A 97 -16.58 35.20 -4.36
CA ARG A 97 -15.14 34.90 -4.23
C ARG A 97 -14.64 34.23 -5.51
N PRO A 98 -13.69 34.82 -6.28
CA PRO A 98 -12.96 34.07 -7.29
C PRO A 98 -12.01 33.09 -6.58
N TYR A 99 -12.13 31.80 -6.90
CA TYR A 99 -11.19 30.78 -6.47
C TYR A 99 -9.93 30.84 -7.36
N GLY A 100 -8.75 30.86 -6.73
CA GLY A 100 -7.47 30.56 -7.37
C GLY A 100 -6.76 31.75 -8.01
N THR A 101 -5.62 32.14 -7.43
CA THR A 101 -4.42 32.44 -8.21
C THR A 101 -3.33 31.49 -7.75
#